data_AF-A0A834F312-F1
#
_entry.id   AF-A0A834F312-F1
#
_cell.length_a   1.000
_cell.length_b   1.000
_cell.length_c   1.000
_cell.angle_alpha   90.00
_cell.angle_beta   90.00
_cell.angle_gamma   90.00
#
_symmetry.space_group_name_H-M   'P 1'
#
loop_
_entity.id
_entity.type
_entity.pdbx_description
1 polymer ?
#
loop_
_entity_poly.entity_id
_entity_poly.type
_entity_poly.pdbx_seq_one_letter_code
_entity_poly.pdbx_strand_id
1 'polypeptide(L)'
;MPVVECGEEAMTLTVRRRRAVQLFLDRANESSVALFHLPPHCGYAVQTNWRDLSLMARYDACHISLEEGRYVLPLLWKGTPIKVSCPVSQLKLLAVRPSSLCCSPYGMTVRVEEVLNEEEPSINGTFV
;
A
#
# COMPACT_ATOMS: atom_id res chain seq x y z
N MET A 1 15.77 11.89 10.04
CA MET A 1 15.92 10.80 9.07
C MET A 1 14.53 10.45 8.57
N PRO A 2 14.29 10.21 7.27
CA PRO A 2 13.01 9.70 6.82
C PRO A 2 12.81 8.28 7.37
N VAL A 3 11.57 7.93 7.70
CA VAL A 3 11.18 6.61 8.20
C VAL A 3 10.07 6.09 7.29
N VAL A 4 10.15 4.81 6.96
CA VAL A 4 9.14 4.12 6.14
C VAL A 4 8.60 2.97 6.97
N GLU A 5 7.29 2.98 7.19
CA GLU A 5 6.57 1.93 7.91
C GLU A 5 5.71 1.16 6.91
N CYS A 6 5.89 -0.16 6.86
CA CYS A 6 5.15 -1.04 5.97
C CYS A 6 4.01 -1.69 6.74
N GLY A 7 2.79 -1.24 6.48
CA GLY A 7 1.58 -1.88 6.96
C GLY A 7 1.10 -2.97 6.01
N GLU A 8 -0.01 -3.59 6.36
CA GLU A 8 -0.64 -4.65 5.55
C GLU A 8 -1.19 -4.11 4.22
N GLU A 9 -1.86 -2.96 4.24
CA GLU A 9 -2.54 -2.38 3.05
C GLU A 9 -1.88 -1.11 2.52
N ALA A 10 -0.98 -0.51 3.29
CA ALA A 10 -0.37 0.78 2.97
C ALA A 10 1.04 0.88 3.52
N MET A 11 1.83 1.78 2.93
CA MET A 11 3.09 2.25 3.49
C MET A 11 2.95 3.69 3.99
N THR A 12 3.67 4.03 5.05
CA THR A 12 3.71 5.39 5.60
C THR A 12 5.14 5.93 5.57
N LEU A 13 5.34 7.02 4.82
CA LEU A 13 6.58 7.79 4.80
C LEU A 13 6.48 8.95 5.79
N THR A 14 7.30 8.94 6.83
CA THR A 14 7.44 10.05 7.77
C THR A 14 8.75 10.79 7.53
N VAL A 15 8.68 12.10 7.32
CA VAL A 15 9.85 12.94 7.03
C VAL A 15 9.70 14.30 7.72
N ARG A 16 10.83 14.90 8.11
CA ARG A 16 10.83 16.25 8.68
C ARG A 16 10.18 17.23 7.70
N ARG A 17 9.28 18.09 8.20
CA ARG A 17 8.51 19.04 7.37
C ARG A 17 9.41 19.90 6.47
N ARG A 18 10.52 20.38 7.01
CA ARG A 18 11.55 21.16 6.27
C ARG A 18 12.22 20.41 5.11
N ARG A 19 12.19 19.08 5.10
CA ARG A 19 12.71 18.23 4.00
C ARG A 19 11.59 17.83 3.05
N ALA A 20 10.36 17.68 3.55
CA ALA A 20 9.20 17.35 2.74
C ALA A 20 8.94 18.37 1.60
N VAL A 21 9.32 19.64 1.78
CA VAL A 21 9.19 20.68 0.74
C VAL A 21 10.06 20.41 -0.49
N GLN A 22 11.02 19.50 -0.40
CA GLN A 22 11.89 19.09 -1.50
C GLN A 22 11.43 17.77 -2.13
N LEU A 23 10.34 17.18 -1.64
CA LEU A 23 9.80 15.91 -2.08
C LEU A 23 8.54 16.11 -2.91
N PHE A 24 8.51 15.42 -4.04
CA PHE A 24 7.39 15.42 -4.98
C PHE A 24 7.07 13.97 -5.35
N LEU A 25 5.81 13.69 -5.64
CA LEU A 25 5.41 12.44 -6.28
C LEU A 25 5.90 12.48 -7.73
N ASP A 26 6.62 11.43 -8.13
CA ASP A 26 7.00 11.22 -9.50
C ASP A 26 5.85 10.55 -10.25
N ARG A 27 5.31 11.25 -11.25
CA ARG A 27 4.22 10.76 -12.10
C ARG A 27 4.69 10.44 -13.51
N ALA A 28 5.99 10.17 -13.68
CA ALA A 28 6.64 9.88 -14.96
C ALA A 28 6.39 10.98 -16.01
N ASN A 29 5.46 10.76 -16.93
CA ASN A 29 5.16 11.69 -18.03
C ASN A 29 4.22 12.84 -17.65
N GLU A 30 3.71 12.86 -16.41
CA GLU A 30 2.89 13.95 -15.88
C GLU A 30 3.71 14.90 -15.00
N SER A 31 3.16 16.08 -14.73
CA SER A 31 3.79 17.03 -13.81
C SER A 31 3.95 16.43 -12.42
N SER A 32 5.10 16.62 -11.77
CA SER A 32 5.29 16.17 -10.40
C SER A 32 4.41 16.98 -9.42
N VAL A 33 3.99 16.35 -8.32
CA VAL A 33 3.09 16.98 -7.33
C VAL A 33 3.80 17.01 -5.98
N ALA A 34 3.85 18.19 -5.35
CA ALA A 34 4.43 18.30 -4.01
C ALA A 34 3.63 17.45 -3.02
N LEU A 35 4.32 16.78 -2.09
CA LEU A 35 3.65 15.87 -1.14
C LEU A 35 2.54 16.56 -0.34
N PHE A 36 2.68 17.85 -0.03
CA PHE A 36 1.68 18.64 0.69
C PHE A 36 0.36 18.85 -0.07
N HIS A 37 0.38 18.68 -1.39
CA HIS A 37 -0.75 18.93 -2.29
C HIS A 37 -1.27 17.65 -2.94
N LEU A 38 -0.87 16.49 -2.44
CA LEU A 38 -1.36 15.23 -2.99
C LEU A 38 -2.88 15.13 -2.81
N PRO A 39 -3.63 14.92 -3.91
CA PRO A 39 -5.08 14.79 -3.82
C PRO A 39 -5.44 13.46 -3.13
N PRO A 40 -6.43 13.45 -2.23
CA PRO A 40 -6.84 12.24 -1.50
C PRO A 40 -7.57 11.22 -2.38
N HIS A 41 -7.95 11.60 -3.61
CA HIS A 41 -8.85 10.83 -4.47
C HIS A 41 -8.32 9.46 -4.93
N CYS A 42 -7.04 9.16 -4.74
CA CYS A 42 -6.45 7.91 -5.20
C CYS A 42 -5.50 7.27 -4.18
N GLY A 43 -6.00 7.03 -2.96
CA GLY A 43 -5.33 6.18 -1.98
C GLY A 43 -4.16 6.84 -1.22
N TYR A 44 -4.03 8.16 -1.31
CA TYR A 44 -3.07 8.95 -0.54
C TYR A 44 -3.74 9.68 0.62
N ALA A 45 -3.07 9.72 1.77
CA ALA A 45 -3.44 10.57 2.89
C ALA A 45 -2.20 11.30 3.42
N VAL A 46 -2.31 12.62 3.55
CA VAL A 46 -1.22 13.49 4.01
C VAL A 46 -1.59 14.09 5.35
N GLN A 47 -0.75 13.86 6.35
CA GLN A 47 -0.85 14.51 7.65
C GLN A 47 0.41 15.32 7.90
N THR A 48 0.25 16.51 8.47
CA THR A 48 1.39 17.36 8.82
C THR A 48 1.21 17.95 10.20
N ASN A 49 2.30 17.99 10.96
CA ASN A 49 2.39 18.74 12.21
C ASN A 49 3.56 19.73 12.11
N TRP A 50 3.93 20.37 13.23
CA TRP A 50 5.02 21.37 13.24
C TRP A 50 6.39 20.77 12.93
N ARG A 51 6.58 19.47 13.19
CA ARG A 51 7.87 18.79 13.10
C ARG A 51 8.01 17.98 11.81
N ASP A 52 6.97 17.25 11.46
CA ASP A 52 7.01 16.18 10.46
C ASP A 52 5.80 16.25 9.50
N LEU A 53 5.98 15.64 8.34
CA LEU A 53 4.94 15.27 7.40
C LEU A 53 4.91 13.74 7.33
N SER A 54 3.71 13.18 7.39
CA SER A 54 3.43 11.77 7.18
C SER A 54 2.59 11.62 5.91
N LEU A 55 3.09 10.82 4.98
CA LEU A 55 2.37 10.42 3.78
C LEU A 55 2.05 8.93 3.91
N MET A 56 0.77 8.62 4.05
CA MET A 56 0.26 7.26 3.91
C MET A 56 -0.14 7.05 2.45
N ALA A 57 0.36 5.97 1.85
CA ALA A 57 0.03 5.54 0.50
C ALA A 57 -0.45 4.09 0.55
N ARG A 58 -1.71 3.86 0.18
CA ARG A 58 -2.23 2.50 0.01
C ARG A 58 -1.50 1.80 -1.13
N TYR A 59 -1.35 0.49 -1.06
CA TYR A 59 -0.66 -0.26 -2.11
C TYR A 59 -1.42 -0.31 -3.44
N ASP A 60 -2.72 0.02 -3.43
CA ASP A 60 -3.56 0.22 -4.62
C ASP A 60 -3.73 1.72 -5.00
N ALA A 61 -2.93 2.61 -4.41
CA ALA A 61 -2.91 4.02 -4.76
C ALA A 61 -2.32 4.25 -6.17
N CYS A 62 -2.69 5.38 -6.78
CA CYS A 62 -2.15 5.78 -8.08
C CYS A 62 -0.63 5.90 -8.02
N HIS A 63 0.08 5.51 -9.08
CA HIS A 63 1.55 5.57 -9.17
C HIS A 63 2.30 4.65 -8.19
N ILE A 64 1.63 3.74 -7.48
CA ILE A 64 2.31 2.60 -6.86
C ILE A 64 2.57 1.53 -7.92
N SER A 65 3.81 1.05 -8.01
CA SER A 65 4.20 -0.08 -8.85
C SER A 65 4.55 -1.31 -8.01
N LEU A 66 4.42 -2.50 -8.60
CA LEU A 66 4.96 -3.74 -8.04
C LEU A 66 6.24 -4.09 -8.80
N GLU A 67 7.38 -4.02 -8.11
CA GLU A 67 8.70 -4.30 -8.68
C GLU A 67 9.40 -5.33 -7.80
N GLU A 68 9.81 -6.46 -8.38
CA GLU A 68 10.60 -7.49 -7.68
C GLU A 68 9.98 -7.94 -6.33
N GLY A 69 8.65 -8.05 -6.28
CA GLY A 69 7.93 -8.42 -5.05
C GLY A 69 7.87 -7.32 -3.98
N ARG A 70 8.03 -6.05 -4.37
CA ARG A 70 7.90 -4.88 -3.50
C ARG A 70 6.93 -3.88 -4.07
N TYR A 71 6.08 -3.32 -3.23
CA TYR A 71 5.33 -2.11 -3.57
C TYR A 71 6.29 -0.93 -3.56
N VAL A 72 6.28 -0.16 -4.64
CA VAL A 72 7.20 0.96 -4.87
C VAL A 72 6.40 2.23 -5.10
N LEU A 73 6.69 3.25 -4.28
CA LEU A 73 6.23 4.62 -4.46
C LEU A 73 7.40 5.47 -5.01
N PRO A 74 7.31 5.95 -6.27
CA PRO A 74 8.35 6.77 -6.88
C PRO A 74 8.19 8.23 -6.45
N LEU A 75 9.28 8.84 -5.99
CA LEU A 75 9.33 10.24 -5.57
C LEU A 75 10.52 10.96 -6.22
N LEU A 76 10.48 12.28 -6.24
CA LEU A 76 11.61 13.13 -6.59
C LEU A 76 12.11 13.86 -5.33
N TRP A 77 13.39 13.70 -4.99
CA TRP A 77 14.09 14.53 -4.01
C TRP A 77 14.89 15.59 -4.77
N LYS A 78 14.51 16.88 -4.67
CA LYS A 78 15.19 17.98 -5.38
C LYS A 78 15.36 17.65 -6.89
N GLY A 79 14.37 16.99 -7.48
CA GLY A 79 14.39 16.55 -8.88
C GLY A 79 15.13 15.24 -9.17
N THR A 80 15.80 14.64 -8.18
CA THR A 80 16.43 13.32 -8.33
C THR A 80 15.43 12.20 -7.99
N PRO A 81 15.21 11.23 -8.89
CA PRO A 81 14.32 10.10 -8.61
C PRO A 81 14.82 9.25 -7.43
N ILE A 82 13.90 8.94 -6.52
CA ILE A 82 14.10 8.02 -5.40
C ILE A 82 12.88 7.10 -5.30
N LYS A 83 13.06 5.96 -4.63
CA LYS A 83 11.99 4.97 -4.42
C LYS A 83 11.78 4.73 -2.93
N VAL A 84 10.54 4.77 -2.50
CA VAL A 84 10.10 4.25 -1.20
C VAL A 84 9.50 2.87 -1.47
N SER A 85 9.91 1.83 -0.73
CA SER A 85 9.42 0.48 -1.01
C SER A 85 9.15 -0.38 0.22
N CYS A 86 8.12 -1.21 0.12
CA CYS A 86 7.72 -2.18 1.12
C CYS A 86 7.62 -3.59 0.51
N PRO A 87 8.06 -4.64 1.23
CA PRO A 87 7.92 -6.01 0.74
C PRO A 87 6.44 -6.42 0.67
N VAL A 88 6.07 -7.25 -0.30
CA VAL A 88 4.76 -7.90 -0.31
C VAL A 88 4.72 -8.96 0.79
N SER A 89 3.73 -8.88 1.67
CA SER A 89 3.49 -9.89 2.71
C SER A 89 3.18 -11.24 2.06
N GLN A 90 3.84 -12.32 2.52
CA GLN A 90 3.60 -13.68 1.99
C GLN A 90 2.14 -14.14 2.16
N LEU A 91 1.44 -13.64 3.18
CA LEU A 91 0.00 -13.86 3.38
C LEU A 91 -0.85 -13.31 2.21
N LYS A 92 -0.46 -12.19 1.60
CA LYS A 92 -1.14 -11.67 0.40
C LYS A 92 -0.84 -12.50 -0.85
N LEU A 93 0.35 -13.09 -0.96
CA LEU A 93 0.65 -14.02 -2.06
C LEU A 93 -0.25 -15.27 -2.02
N LEU A 94 -0.65 -15.70 -0.82
CA LEU A 94 -1.58 -16.81 -0.64
C LEU A 94 -3.04 -16.41 -0.95
N ALA A 95 -3.46 -15.18 -0.64
CA ALA A 95 -4.78 -14.67 -1.03
C ALA A 95 -4.92 -14.42 -2.55
N VAL A 96 -3.80 -14.20 -3.25
CA VAL A 96 -3.74 -14.00 -4.71
C VAL A 96 -3.52 -15.33 -5.46
N ARG A 97 -3.59 -16.49 -4.78
CA ARG A 97 -3.67 -17.76 -5.52
C ARG A 97 -4.88 -17.70 -6.46
N PRO A 98 -4.71 -17.85 -7.78
CA PRO A 98 -5.84 -17.77 -8.69
C PRO A 98 -6.78 -18.92 -8.35
N SER A 99 -8.02 -18.58 -7.98
CA SER A 99 -9.11 -19.56 -7.97
C SER A 99 -9.09 -20.26 -9.33
N SER A 100 -9.05 -21.58 -9.33
CA SER A 100 -9.03 -22.33 -10.58
C SER A 100 -10.40 -22.12 -11.24
N LEU A 101 -10.38 -21.47 -12.41
CA LEU A 101 -11.56 -21.20 -13.24
C LEU A 101 -11.53 -22.16 -14.43
N CYS A 102 -12.52 -23.03 -14.55
CA CYS A 102 -12.73 -23.82 -15.76
C CYS A 102 -13.95 -23.28 -16.52
N CYS A 103 -13.69 -22.82 -17.74
CA CYS A 103 -14.72 -22.38 -18.68
C CYS A 103 -15.08 -23.53 -19.61
N SER A 104 -16.36 -23.88 -19.68
CA SER A 104 -16.89 -24.85 -20.64
C SER A 104 -18.17 -24.29 -21.30
N PRO A 105 -18.60 -24.86 -22.44
CA PRO A 105 -19.87 -24.47 -23.07
C PRO A 105 -21.10 -24.71 -22.17
N TYR A 106 -20.96 -25.61 -21.20
CA TYR A 106 -22.02 -26.00 -20.26
C TYR A 106 -22.01 -25.19 -18.96
N GLY A 107 -21.04 -24.29 -18.79
CA GLY A 107 -20.97 -23.41 -17.63
C GLY A 107 -19.56 -23.11 -17.14
N MET A 108 -19.52 -22.26 -16.12
CA MET A 108 -18.31 -21.83 -15.41
C MET A 108 -18.23 -22.55 -14.08
N THR A 109 -17.10 -23.22 -13.82
CA THR A 109 -16.84 -23.82 -12.50
C THR A 109 -15.74 -23.01 -11.80
N VAL A 110 -16.07 -22.48 -10.63
CA VAL A 110 -15.13 -21.77 -9.75
C VAL A 110 -14.78 -22.72 -8.61
N ARG A 111 -13.50 -23.06 -8.45
CA ARG A 111 -13.02 -23.75 -7.25
C ARG A 111 -12.61 -22.69 -6.24
N VAL A 112 -13.42 -22.54 -5.20
CA VAL A 112 -13.08 -21.71 -4.03
C VAL A 112 -12.41 -22.65 -3.03
N GLU A 113 -11.11 -22.48 -2.81
CA GLU A 113 -10.46 -23.05 -1.63
C GLU A 113 -10.78 -22.12 -0.46
N GLU A 114 -11.71 -22.54 0.40
CA GLU A 114 -11.94 -21.87 1.68
C GLU A 114 -10.69 -22.01 2.53
N VAL A 115 -9.95 -20.91 2.69
CA VAL A 115 -8.94 -20.81 3.74
C VAL A 115 -9.71 -20.60 5.04
N LEU A 116 -9.72 -21.63 5.87
CA LEU A 116 -10.06 -21.51 7.28
C LEU A 116 -9.12 -20.47 7.88
N ASN A 117 -9.62 -19.24 8.06
CA ASN A 117 -9.14 -18.47 9.19
C ASN A 117 -9.58 -19.27 10.41
N GLU A 118 -8.62 -19.92 11.08
CA GLU A 118 -8.81 -20.34 12.45
C GLU A 118 -8.98 -19.05 13.29
N GLU A 119 -10.19 -18.49 13.27
CA GLU A 119 -10.66 -17.70 14.40
C GLU A 119 -10.98 -18.72 15.50
N GLU A 120 -10.05 -18.84 16.44
CA GLU A 120 -10.26 -19.62 17.65
C GLU A 120 -11.51 -19.06 18.37
N PRO A 121 -12.58 -19.84 18.58
CA PRO A 121 -13.73 -19.36 19.31
C PRO A 121 -13.37 -19.31 20.80
N SER A 122 -13.04 -18.13 21.32
CA SER A 122 -12.91 -17.92 22.75
C SER A 122 -14.31 -17.91 23.39
N ILE A 123 -14.79 -19.11 23.72
CA ILE A 123 -16.01 -19.33 24.50
C ILE A 123 -15.69 -19.00 25.97
N ASN A 124 -15.99 -17.79 26.42
CA ASN A 124 -16.05 -17.48 27.86
C ASN A 124 -17.51 -17.29 28.28
N GLY A 125 -18.20 -18.40 28.51
CA GLY A 125 -19.43 -18.43 29.29
C GLY A 125 -19.10 -18.43 30.78
N THR A 126 -19.50 -17.39 31.51
CA THR A 126 -19.50 -17.38 32.98
C THR A 126 -20.91 -17.68 33.45
N PHE A 127 -21.09 -18.77 34.19
CA PHE A 127 -22.29 -19.05 34.96
C PHE A 127 -22.42 -18.03 36.10
N VAL A 128 -23.55 -17.31 36.14
CA VAL A 128 -24.11 -16.66 37.33
C VAL A 128 -25.59 -16.94 37.39
#